data_AF-A0A7X7QRF6-F1
#
_entry.id   AF-A0A7X7QRF6-F1
#
_cell.length_a   1.000
_cell.length_b   1.000
_cell.length_c   1.000
_cell.angle_alpha   90.00
_cell.angle_beta   90.00
_cell.angle_gamma   90.00
#
_symmetry.space_group_name_H-M   'P 1'
#
loop_
_entity.id
_entity.type
_entity.pdbx_description
1 polymer ?
#
loop_
_entity_poly.entity_id
_entity_poly.type
_entity_poly.pdbx_seq_one_letter_code
_entity_poly.pdbx_strand_id
1 'polypeptide(L)'
;DAGGGSGGSIWLSCQGLSIHSDGLLSAPGGAGQDTGAGGGGGGGGRIAVLLGLSDTEADALLQEPPPRHLIITTNHVRFAGGINVSGGGPGSDKGGAGQPGTVFFVQPIHGTLLSIR
;
A
#
# COMPACT_ATOMS: atom_id res chain seq x y z
N ASP A 1 26.80 -7.58 5.10
CA ASP A 1 25.56 -7.77 4.32
C ASP A 1 24.99 -6.42 3.90
N ALA A 2 24.86 -6.19 2.59
CA ALA A 2 24.17 -5.02 2.08
C ALA A 2 22.68 -5.37 1.92
N GLY A 3 21.85 -4.91 2.86
CA GLY A 3 20.40 -5.14 2.82
C GLY A 3 19.70 -4.36 1.69
N GLY A 4 18.57 -4.87 1.22
CA GLY A 4 17.70 -4.15 0.31
C GLY A 4 16.94 -3.02 1.00
N GLY A 5 16.78 -1.88 0.33
CA GLY A 5 16.02 -0.73 0.85
C GLY A 5 14.52 -1.00 0.99
N SER A 6 13.80 -0.14 1.72
CA SER A 6 12.33 -0.17 1.73
C SER A 6 11.76 0.36 0.41
N GLY A 7 10.62 -0.19 -0.02
CA GLY A 7 9.81 0.40 -1.08
C GLY A 7 9.20 1.73 -0.66
N GLY A 8 8.72 2.49 -1.64
CA GLY A 8 8.05 3.77 -1.42
C GLY A 8 6.65 3.64 -0.82
N SER A 9 6.06 4.77 -0.45
CA SER A 9 4.67 4.83 0.01
C SER A 9 3.83 5.77 -0.84
N ILE A 10 2.59 5.37 -1.11
CA ILE A 10 1.57 6.21 -1.73
C ILE A 10 0.43 6.36 -0.73
N TRP A 11 0.11 7.60 -0.40
CA TRP A 11 -1.06 7.97 0.38
C TRP A 11 -1.97 8.84 -0.48
N LEU A 12 -3.17 8.34 -0.79
CA LEU A 12 -4.15 9.04 -1.61
C LEU A 12 -5.44 9.22 -0.81
N SER A 13 -5.83 10.47 -0.55
CA SER A 13 -7.10 10.81 0.09
C SER A 13 -8.02 11.50 -0.90
N CYS A 14 -9.25 10.99 -1.05
CA CYS A 14 -10.26 11.62 -1.88
C CYS A 14 -11.69 11.29 -1.43
N GLN A 15 -12.64 12.15 -1.78
CA GLN A 15 -14.06 11.90 -1.51
C GLN A 15 -14.67 10.85 -2.45
N GLY A 16 -14.07 10.66 -3.62
CA GLY A 16 -14.53 9.68 -4.60
C GLY A 16 -13.36 9.22 -5.47
N LEU A 17 -13.41 7.95 -5.85
CA LEU A 17 -12.42 7.32 -6.70
C LEU A 17 -13.10 6.71 -7.92
N SER A 18 -12.52 6.99 -9.09
CA SER A 18 -12.83 6.32 -10.34
C SER A 18 -11.51 6.09 -11.07
N ILE A 19 -10.97 4.89 -10.97
CA ILE A 19 -9.76 4.50 -11.70
C ILE A 19 -10.15 3.41 -12.69
N HIS A 20 -9.97 3.72 -13.97
CA HIS A 20 -10.25 2.83 -15.09
C HIS A 20 -9.05 1.90 -15.34
N SER A 21 -9.18 0.99 -16.31
CA SER A 21 -8.20 -0.07 -16.58
C SER A 21 -6.81 0.43 -17.00
N ASP A 22 -6.71 1.69 -17.43
CA ASP A 22 -5.46 2.36 -17.81
C ASP A 22 -4.75 3.03 -16.63
N GLY A 23 -5.40 3.15 -15.47
CA GLY A 23 -4.78 3.74 -14.28
C GLY A 23 -3.81 2.78 -13.60
N LEU A 24 -2.75 3.35 -13.02
CA LEU A 24 -1.71 2.60 -12.32
C LEU A 24 -1.34 3.27 -10.99
N LEU A 25 -1.40 2.50 -9.90
CA LEU A 25 -0.75 2.85 -8.64
C LEU A 25 0.48 1.96 -8.45
N SER A 26 1.66 2.56 -8.45
CA SER A 26 2.92 1.81 -8.47
C SER A 26 3.92 2.32 -7.43
N ALA A 27 4.29 1.44 -6.50
CA ALA A 27 5.36 1.64 -5.54
C ALA A 27 6.20 0.34 -5.43
N PRO A 28 6.92 -0.07 -6.49
CA PRO A 28 7.72 -1.29 -6.47
C PRO A 28 9.01 -1.08 -5.70
N GLY A 29 9.57 -2.18 -5.19
CA GLY A 29 10.91 -2.21 -4.63
C GLY A 29 11.99 -2.08 -5.70
N GLY A 30 13.10 -1.44 -5.36
CA GLY A 30 14.26 -1.30 -6.25
C GLY A 30 15.00 -2.63 -6.44
N ALA A 31 15.57 -2.86 -7.62
CA ALA A 31 16.40 -4.02 -7.88
C ALA A 31 17.67 -4.01 -7.01
N GLY A 32 18.10 -5.19 -6.56
CA GLY A 32 19.41 -5.35 -5.93
C GLY A 32 20.53 -5.02 -6.91
N GLN A 33 21.69 -4.66 -6.39
CA GLN A 33 22.88 -4.37 -7.21
C GLN A 33 23.72 -5.64 -7.40
N ASP A 34 24.10 -5.92 -8.66
CA ASP A 34 25.04 -6.99 -9.01
C ASP A 34 26.49 -6.54 -8.77
N THR A 35 26.79 -6.18 -7.53
CA THR A 35 28.16 -6.04 -7.06
C THR A 35 28.50 -7.34 -6.36
N GLY A 36 29.69 -7.90 -6.57
CA GLY A 36 30.09 -9.23 -6.03
C GLY A 36 29.94 -9.42 -4.51
N ALA A 37 29.57 -8.38 -3.78
CA ALA A 37 29.16 -8.38 -2.37
C ALA A 37 27.70 -8.82 -2.12
N GLY A 38 26.85 -8.98 -3.15
CA GLY A 38 25.49 -9.51 -3.05
C GLY A 38 24.45 -8.56 -2.46
N GLY A 39 23.99 -7.59 -3.25
CA GLY A 39 22.91 -6.68 -2.83
C GLY A 39 21.52 -7.32 -2.94
N GLY A 40 20.77 -7.37 -1.83
CA GLY A 40 19.37 -7.81 -1.83
C GLY A 40 18.44 -6.80 -2.52
N GLY A 41 17.35 -7.30 -3.10
CA GLY A 41 16.29 -6.46 -3.67
C GLY A 41 15.52 -5.69 -2.58
N GLY A 42 15.09 -4.47 -2.89
CA GLY A 42 14.30 -3.66 -1.97
C GLY A 42 12.88 -4.20 -1.77
N GLY A 43 12.30 -4.01 -0.59
CA GLY A 43 10.91 -4.40 -0.32
C GLY A 43 9.90 -3.62 -1.20
N GLY A 44 8.74 -4.20 -1.44
CA GLY A 44 7.63 -3.51 -2.12
C GLY A 44 7.00 -2.44 -1.24
N GLY A 45 6.35 -1.48 -1.89
CA GLY A 45 5.81 -0.30 -1.24
C GLY A 45 4.48 -0.47 -0.51
N ARG A 46 4.05 0.59 0.16
CA ARG A 46 2.77 0.64 0.89
C ARG A 46 1.84 1.63 0.21
N ILE A 47 0.69 1.17 -0.25
CA ILE A 47 -0.31 2.02 -0.89
C ILE A 47 -1.55 2.06 0.00
N ALA A 48 -1.98 3.26 0.39
CA ALA A 48 -3.22 3.49 1.10
C ALA A 48 -4.10 4.46 0.31
N VAL A 49 -5.34 4.06 0.05
CA VAL A 49 -6.36 4.85 -0.65
C VAL A 49 -7.52 5.09 0.30
N LEU A 50 -7.64 6.33 0.77
CA LEU A 50 -8.65 6.79 1.73
C LEU A 50 -9.82 7.38 0.95
N LEU A 51 -11.00 6.80 1.13
CA LEU A 51 -12.19 7.11 0.35
C LEU A 51 -13.31 7.62 1.25
N GLY A 52 -13.71 8.88 1.06
CA GLY A 52 -14.84 9.45 1.77
C GLY A 52 -14.54 9.83 3.22
N LEU A 53 -13.27 9.85 3.62
CA LEU A 53 -12.84 10.34 4.93
C LEU A 53 -12.76 11.87 4.89
N SER A 54 -13.22 12.52 5.97
CA SER A 54 -12.88 13.92 6.22
C SER A 54 -11.39 14.08 6.54
N ASP A 55 -10.85 15.29 6.39
CA ASP A 55 -9.45 15.59 6.72
C ASP A 55 -9.14 15.21 8.17
N THR A 56 -10.05 15.49 9.10
CA THR A 56 -9.92 15.11 10.51
C THR A 56 -9.83 13.59 10.72
N GLU A 57 -10.62 12.81 9.97
CA GLU A 57 -10.58 11.34 10.07
C GLU A 57 -9.32 10.78 9.41
N ALA A 58 -8.87 11.38 8.31
CA ALA A 58 -7.61 11.02 7.66
C ALA A 58 -6.41 11.30 8.57
N ASP A 59 -6.40 12.45 9.26
CA ASP A 59 -5.37 12.80 10.25
C ASP A 59 -5.42 11.87 11.47
N ALA A 60 -6.62 11.46 11.89
CA ALA A 60 -6.79 10.52 13.00
C ALA A 60 -6.19 9.13 12.70
N LEU A 61 -6.08 8.72 11.44
CA LEU A 61 -5.40 7.47 11.06
C LEU A 61 -3.89 7.50 11.34
N LEU A 62 -3.30 8.68 11.43
CA LEU A 62 -1.89 8.86 11.75
C LEU A 62 -1.64 8.86 13.27
N GLN A 63 -2.71 8.88 14.07
CA GLN A 63 -2.63 8.89 15.53
C GLN A 63 -2.78 7.48 16.10
N GLU A 64 -2.15 7.26 17.26
CA GLU A 64 -2.30 6.03 18.03
C GLU A 64 -3.23 6.26 19.22
N PRO A 65 -4.30 5.46 19.41
CA PRO A 65 -4.74 4.35 18.55
C PRO A 65 -5.56 4.83 17.34
N PRO A 66 -5.55 4.09 16.21
CA PRO A 66 -6.33 4.46 15.04
C PRO A 66 -7.85 4.33 15.29
N PRO A 67 -8.70 5.07 14.53
CA PRO A 67 -10.15 4.98 14.59
C PRO A 67 -10.67 3.55 14.35
N ARG A 68 -11.70 3.14 15.12
CA ARG A 68 -12.23 1.76 15.14
C ARG A 68 -13.40 1.49 14.18
N HIS A 69 -13.77 2.46 13.35
CA HIS A 69 -14.96 2.40 12.50
C HIS A 69 -14.63 2.49 11.00
N LEU A 70 -13.68 1.65 10.57
CA LEU A 70 -13.17 1.63 9.21
C LEU A 70 -13.40 0.27 8.56
N ILE A 71 -13.73 0.30 7.27
CA ILE A 71 -13.66 -0.85 6.38
C ILE A 71 -12.29 -0.76 5.69
N ILE A 72 -11.47 -1.80 5.86
CA ILE A 72 -10.16 -1.93 5.22
C ILE A 72 -10.22 -3.13 4.29
N THR A 73 -9.97 -2.89 3.01
CA THR A 73 -10.03 -3.91 1.94
C THR A 73 -8.78 -3.83 1.07
N THR A 74 -8.48 -4.89 0.32
CA THR A 74 -7.35 -4.91 -0.63
C THR A 74 -7.80 -4.65 -2.08
N ASN A 75 -9.11 -4.55 -2.31
CA ASN A 75 -9.72 -4.22 -3.59
C ASN A 75 -10.87 -3.22 -3.37
N HIS A 76 -11.23 -2.48 -4.42
CA HIS A 76 -12.38 -1.59 -4.37
C HIS A 76 -13.11 -1.62 -5.71
N VAL A 77 -14.45 -1.72 -5.68
CA VAL A 77 -15.31 -1.84 -6.88
C VAL A 77 -15.09 -0.73 -7.91
N ARG A 78 -14.70 0.47 -7.48
CA ARG A 78 -14.41 1.62 -8.36
C ARG A 78 -12.95 1.74 -8.77
N PHE A 79 -12.15 0.72 -8.49
CA PHE A 79 -10.77 0.62 -8.92
C PHE A 79 -10.64 -0.58 -9.87
N ALA A 80 -10.50 -0.29 -11.16
CA ALA A 80 -10.30 -1.30 -12.21
C ALA A 80 -8.88 -1.28 -12.80
N GLY A 81 -8.00 -0.41 -12.30
CA GLY A 81 -6.64 -0.22 -12.78
C GLY A 81 -5.64 -1.27 -12.26
N GLY A 82 -4.37 -1.07 -12.61
CA GLY A 82 -3.26 -1.87 -12.11
C GLY A 82 -2.73 -1.40 -10.76
N ILE A 83 -2.33 -2.34 -9.90
CA ILE A 83 -1.57 -2.06 -8.67
C ILE A 83 -0.25 -2.81 -8.77
N ASN A 84 0.85 -2.09 -8.56
CA ASN A 84 2.18 -2.69 -8.48
C ASN A 84 2.87 -2.31 -7.18
N VAL A 85 2.93 -3.28 -6.27
CA VAL A 85 3.68 -3.23 -5.00
C VAL A 85 4.70 -4.37 -4.94
N SER A 86 5.23 -4.81 -6.07
CA SER A 86 6.19 -5.92 -6.10
C SER A 86 7.45 -5.61 -5.28
N GLY A 87 8.04 -6.62 -4.67
CA GLY A 87 9.41 -6.52 -4.19
C GLY A 87 10.40 -6.44 -5.36
N GLY A 88 11.58 -5.89 -5.10
CA GLY A 88 12.67 -5.83 -6.04
C GLY A 88 13.33 -7.21 -6.25
N GLY A 89 13.80 -7.45 -7.46
CA GLY A 89 14.57 -8.66 -7.79
C GLY A 89 15.93 -8.70 -7.08
N PRO A 90 16.53 -9.89 -6.95
CA PRO A 90 17.88 -10.03 -6.38
C PRO A 90 18.92 -9.36 -7.30
N GLY A 91 19.98 -8.82 -6.71
CA GLY A 91 21.09 -8.25 -7.46
C GLY A 91 22.06 -9.32 -8.00
N SER A 92 22.19 -10.44 -7.31
CA SER A 92 23.04 -11.58 -7.70
C SER A 92 22.51 -12.87 -7.06
N ASP A 93 23.10 -14.02 -7.40
CA ASP A 93 22.71 -15.33 -6.83
C ASP A 93 22.80 -15.40 -5.29
N LYS A 94 23.53 -14.46 -4.68
CA LYS A 94 23.71 -14.36 -3.23
C LYS A 94 22.72 -13.39 -2.56
N GLY A 95 22.04 -12.55 -3.34
CA GLY A 95 21.05 -11.59 -2.86
C GLY A 95 19.65 -12.20 -2.79
N GLY A 96 18.89 -11.89 -1.73
CA GLY A 96 17.46 -12.24 -1.65
C GLY A 96 16.60 -11.26 -2.43
N ALA A 97 15.45 -11.72 -2.95
CA ALA A 97 14.41 -10.83 -3.46
C ALA A 97 13.73 -10.07 -2.33
N GLY A 98 13.30 -8.85 -2.60
CA GLY A 98 12.49 -8.08 -1.66
C GLY A 98 11.11 -8.69 -1.46
N GLN A 99 10.56 -8.56 -0.26
CA GLN A 99 9.18 -8.97 0.00
C GLN A 99 8.19 -8.07 -0.72
N PRO A 100 7.04 -8.57 -1.20
CA PRO A 100 5.97 -7.74 -1.72
C PRO A 100 5.45 -6.73 -0.69
N GLY A 101 4.99 -5.61 -1.22
CA GLY A 101 4.32 -4.55 -0.50
C GLY A 101 2.84 -4.85 -0.26
N THR A 102 2.09 -3.85 0.18
CA THR A 102 0.66 -3.98 0.49
C THR A 102 -0.13 -2.81 -0.07
N VAL A 103 -1.40 -3.07 -0.35
CA VAL A 103 -2.38 -2.06 -0.75
C VAL A 103 -3.62 -2.17 0.11
N PHE A 104 -4.12 -1.03 0.58
CA PHE A 104 -5.36 -0.93 1.33
C PHE A 104 -6.25 0.18 0.79
N PHE A 105 -7.53 -0.13 0.66
CA PHE A 105 -8.61 0.84 0.49
C PHE A 105 -9.31 0.99 1.84
N VAL A 106 -9.36 2.22 2.34
CA VAL A 106 -9.87 2.56 3.67
C VAL A 106 -11.11 3.44 3.49
N GLN A 107 -12.21 3.03 4.11
CA GLN A 107 -13.49 3.71 4.06
C GLN A 107 -14.09 3.84 5.47
N PRO A 108 -14.73 4.96 5.80
CA PRO A 108 -15.49 5.07 7.04
C PRO A 108 -16.76 4.24 6.97
N ILE A 109 -17.19 3.70 8.11
CA ILE A 109 -18.53 3.11 8.24
C ILE A 109 -19.51 4.26 8.52
N HIS A 110 -20.13 4.78 7.47
CA HIS A 110 -21.26 5.70 7.61
C HIS A 110 -22.56 4.90 7.83
N GLY A 111 -22.87 4.56 9.07
CA GLY A 111 -24.11 3.87 9.41
C GLY A 111 -24.20 3.44 10.88
N THR A 112 -25.41 3.16 11.35
CA THR A 112 -25.66 2.59 12.68
C THR A 112 -25.49 1.08 12.63
N LEU A 113 -24.54 0.53 13.40
CA LEU A 113 -24.51 -0.90 13.72
C LEU A 113 -25.60 -1.21 14.74
N LEU A 114 -26.78 -1.63 14.29
CA LEU A 114 -27.81 -2.18 15.17
C LEU A 114 -27.46 -3.63 15.49
N SER A 115 -26.86 -3.86 16.66
CA SER A 115 -26.69 -5.20 17.21
C SER A 115 -27.94 -5.56 18.02
N ILE A 116 -28.76 -6.47 17.51
CA ILE A 116 -29.89 -7.05 18.25
C ILE A 116 -29.40 -8.35 18.88
N ARG A 117 -29.55 -8.47 20.20
CA ARG A 117 -29.38 -9.74 20.93
C ARG A 117 -30.76 -10.25 21.35
#